data_AF-A0A7X9PI58-F1
#
_entry.id   AF-A0A7X9PI58-F1
#
_cell.length_a   1.000
_cell.length_b   1.000
_cell.length_c   1.000
_cell.angle_alpha   90.00
_cell.angle_beta   90.00
_cell.angle_gamma   90.00
#
_symmetry.space_group_name_H-M   'P 1'
#
loop_
_entity.id
_entity.type
_entity.pdbx_description
1 polymer ?
#
loop_
_entity_poly.entity_id
_entity_poly.type
_entity_poly.pdbx_seq_one_letter_code
_entity_poly.pdbx_strand_id
1 'polypeptide(L)' 'SRSQAIKSSRGRSIARELSEKGVLVMAGSKGTLSEEMPEAYKNVQDVVQVMHDAGIAKKVARLKSLACIKG' A
#
# COMPACT_ATOMS: atom_id res chain seq x y z
N SER A 1 12.95 -5.65 -2.43
CA SER A 1 12.82 -6.21 -3.79
C SER A 1 11.53 -7.02 -3.91
N ARG A 2 11.03 -7.30 -5.12
CA ARG A 2 9.77 -8.08 -5.35
C ARG A 2 9.81 -9.46 -4.67
N SER A 3 10.95 -10.14 -4.76
CA SER A 3 11.17 -11.44 -4.10
C SER A 3 11.13 -11.36 -2.56
N GLN A 4 11.52 -10.22 -1.98
CA GLN A 4 11.46 -9.99 -0.54
C GLN A 4 10.02 -9.76 -0.06
N ALA A 5 9.22 -9.00 -0.82
CA ALA A 5 7.79 -8.80 -0.55
C ALA A 5 7.01 -10.13 -0.57
N ILE A 6 7.26 -10.98 -1.57
CA ILE A 6 6.65 -12.31 -1.67
C ILE A 6 7.08 -13.21 -0.50
N LYS A 7 8.34 -13.12 -0.04
CA LYS A 7 8.80 -13.90 1.13
C LYS A 7 8.16 -13.42 2.42
N SER A 8 8.03 -12.11 2.62
CA SER A 8 7.43 -11.51 3.81
C SER A 8 5.90 -11.63 3.84
N SER A 9 5.25 -11.84 2.69
CA SER A 9 3.81 -12.10 2.60
C SER A 9 3.45 -13.57 2.81
N ARG A 10 4.43 -14.50 2.84
CA ARG A 10 4.15 -15.93 3.05
C ARG A 10 3.46 -16.15 4.39
N GLY A 11 2.26 -16.72 4.35
CA GLY A 11 1.43 -16.99 5.53
C GLY A 11 0.54 -15.82 5.97
N ARG A 12 0.66 -14.64 5.36
CA ARG A 12 -0.21 -13.49 5.62
C ARG A 12 -1.31 -13.41 4.57
N SER A 13 -2.51 -13.03 5.00
CA SER A 13 -3.60 -12.70 4.10
C SER A 13 -3.70 -11.18 3.98
N ILE A 14 -2.97 -10.60 3.03
CA ILE A 14 -2.99 -9.14 2.78
C ILE A 14 -4.41 -8.66 2.46
N ALA A 15 -5.21 -9.48 1.78
CA ALA A 15 -6.62 -9.19 1.54
C ALA A 15 -7.41 -9.03 2.85
N ARG A 16 -7.16 -9.92 3.82
CA ARG A 16 -7.81 -9.85 5.14
C ARG A 16 -7.36 -8.62 5.92
N GLU A 17 -6.07 -8.33 5.95
CA GLU A 17 -5.54 -7.16 6.65
C GLU A 17 -6.07 -5.84 6.07
N LEU A 18 -6.22 -5.76 4.75
CA LEU A 18 -6.81 -4.60 4.09
C LEU A 18 -8.33 -4.53 4.32
N SER A 19 -9.03 -5.67 4.33
CA SER A 19 -10.45 -5.73 4.69
C SER A 19 -10.71 -5.30 6.13
N GLU A 20 -9.86 -5.69 7.08
CA GLU A 20 -9.94 -5.24 8.49
C GLU A 20 -9.73 -3.72 8.61
N LYS A 21 -9.00 -3.11 7.67
CA LYS A 21 -8.84 -1.65 7.55
C LYS A 21 -9.96 -0.98 6.76
N GLY A 22 -10.99 -1.72 6.34
CA GLY A 22 -12.14 -1.23 5.58
C GLY A 22 -11.85 -1.00 4.09
N VAL A 23 -10.83 -1.64 3.53
CA VAL A 23 -10.46 -1.54 2.12
C VAL A 23 -10.82 -2.83 1.40
N LEU A 24 -11.71 -2.74 0.40
CA LEU A 24 -12.07 -3.87 -0.45
C LEU A 24 -10.91 -4.19 -1.40
N VAL A 25 -10.53 -5.46 -1.52
CA VAL A 25 -9.43 -5.86 -2.41
C VAL A 25 -9.89 -6.94 -3.37
N MET A 26 -9.66 -6.73 -4.66
CA MET A 26 -9.88 -7.73 -5.71
C MET A 26 -8.60 -7.87 -6.52
N ALA A 27 -8.06 -9.09 -6.64
CA ALA A 27 -6.83 -9.36 -7.37
C ALA A 27 -7.00 -10.57 -8.30
N GLY A 28 -6.48 -10.48 -9.53
CA GLY A 28 -6.50 -11.58 -10.50
C GLY A 28 -5.69 -12.81 -10.05
N SER A 29 -4.68 -12.62 -9.19
CA SER A 29 -3.93 -13.74 -8.58
C SER A 29 -3.42 -13.37 -7.18
N LYS A 30 -3.14 -14.40 -6.35
CA LYS A 30 -2.51 -14.23 -5.03
C LYS A 30 -1.10 -13.61 -5.13
N GLY A 31 -0.40 -13.82 -6.24
CA GLY A 31 0.92 -13.24 -6.50
C GLY A 31 0.85 -11.72 -6.66
N THR A 32 -0.11 -11.24 -7.45
CA THR A 32 -0.35 -9.81 -7.68
C THR A 32 -0.60 -9.04 -6.39
N LEU A 33 -1.32 -9.66 -5.43
CA LEU A 33 -1.62 -9.03 -4.15
C LEU A 33 -0.43 -9.02 -3.17
N SER A 34 0.45 -10.02 -3.26
CA SER A 34 1.63 -10.15 -2.39
C SER A 34 2.66 -9.06 -2.62
N GLU A 35 2.63 -8.42 -3.79
CA GLU A 35 3.51 -7.31 -4.16
C GLU A 35 3.08 -5.98 -3.54
N GLU A 36 1.81 -5.87 -3.15
CA GLU A 36 1.18 -4.66 -2.61
C GLU A 36 1.20 -4.62 -1.07
N MET A 37 2.16 -5.30 -0.44
CA MET A 37 2.31 -5.26 1.01
C MET A 37 2.42 -3.80 1.48
N PRO A 38 1.53 -3.32 2.39
CA PRO A 38 1.57 -1.95 2.87
C PRO A 38 2.92 -1.57 3.49
N GLU A 39 3.63 -2.55 4.05
CA GLU A 39 4.96 -2.42 4.65
C GLU A 39 6.09 -2.31 3.60
N ALA A 40 5.86 -2.71 2.35
CA ALA A 40 6.82 -2.55 1.26
C ALA A 40 6.97 -1.09 0.84
N TYR A 41 5.96 -0.26 1.14
CA TYR A 41 6.03 1.18 1.01
C TYR A 41 6.34 1.78 2.38
N LYS A 42 7.48 2.47 2.48
CA LYS A 42 7.77 3.37 3.61
C LYS A 42 6.55 4.25 3.89
N ASN A 43 6.38 4.70 5.13
CA ASN A 43 5.28 5.59 5.52
C ASN A 43 5.24 6.82 4.58
N VAL A 44 4.36 6.78 3.58
CA VAL A 44 4.31 7.76 2.48
C VAL A 44 4.03 9.16 3.02
N GLN A 45 3.42 9.25 4.21
CA GLN A 45 3.17 10.51 4.90
C GLN A 45 4.46 11.26 5.19
N ASP A 46 5.53 10.57 5.58
CA ASP A 46 6.81 11.19 5.92
C ASP A 46 7.47 11.79 4.67
N VAL A 47 7.39 11.10 3.54
CA VAL A 47 7.90 11.59 2.24
C VAL A 47 7.13 12.85 1.82
N VAL A 48 5.80 12.81 1.87
CA VAL A 48 4.96 13.96 1.51
C VAL A 48 5.17 15.13 2.48
N GLN A 49 5.41 14.86 3.77
CA GLN A 49 5.74 15.87 4.76
C GLN A 49 7.07 16.58 4.43
N VAL A 50 8.14 15.83 4.17
CA VAL A 50 9.45 16.39 3.80
C VAL A 50 9.36 17.25 2.53
N MET A 51 8.66 16.77 1.50
CA MET A 51 8.48 17.54 0.26
C MET A 51 7.70 18.84 0.46
N HIS A 52 6.75 18.83 1.40
CA HIS A 52 5.98 20.00 1.75
C HIS A 52 6.79 21.03 2.53
N ASP A 53 7.51 20.57 3.55
CA ASP A 53 8.31 21.43 4.42
C ASP A 53 9.52 22.01 3.66
N ALA A 54 10.05 21.27 2.68
CA ALA A 54 11.09 21.76 1.78
C ALA A 54 10.57 22.75 0.72
N GLY A 55 9.26 23.02 0.65
CA GLY A 55 8.66 23.92 -0.34
C GLY A 55 8.64 23.39 -1.78
N ILE A 56 8.97 22.11 -2.00
CA ILE A 56 9.04 21.49 -3.32
C ILE A 56 7.63 21.20 -3.85
N ALA A 57 6.72 20.78 -2.97
CA ALA A 57 5.34 20.47 -3.33
C ALA A 57 4.35 20.93 -2.26
N LYS A 58 3.23 21.55 -2.66
CA LYS A 58 2.19 21.95 -1.70
C LYS A 58 1.25 20.78 -1.42
N LYS A 59 0.98 20.48 -0.15
CA LYS A 59 -0.12 19.58 0.23
C LYS A 59 -1.45 20.21 -0.14
N VAL A 60 -2.29 19.45 -0.83
CA VAL A 60 -3.61 19.91 -1.27
C VAL A 60 -4.72 19.09 -0.61
N ALA A 61 -4.67 17.76 -0.78
CA ALA A 61 -5.65 16.84 -0.21
C ALA A 61 -5.01 15.50 0.12
N ARG A 62 -5.64 14.75 1.02
CA ARG A 62 -5.31 13.35 1.32
C ARG A 62 -6.52 12.49 1.05
N LEU A 63 -6.34 11.46 0.22
CA LEU A 63 -7.37 10.48 -0.06
C LEU A 63 -7.23 9.28 0.87
N LYS A 64 -8.36 8.67 1.22
CA LYS A 64 -8.42 7.38 1.90
C LYS A 64 -8.90 6.33 0.90
N SER A 65 -8.20 5.22 0.83
CA SER A 65 -8.58 4.10 -0.03
C SER A 65 -9.88 3.44 0.47
N LEU A 66 -10.78 3.15 -0.46
CA LEU A 66 -12.00 2.38 -0.23
C LEU A 66 -11.93 1.00 -0.89
N ALA A 67 -11.34 0.94 -2.09
CA ALA A 67 -11.14 -0.30 -2.81
C ALA A 67 -9.80 -0.28 -3.59
N CYS A 68 -9.21 -1.46 -3.77
CA CYS A 68 -8.04 -1.71 -4.60
C CYS A 68 -8.30 -2.92 -5.50
N ILE A 69 -8.42 -2.68 -6.81
CA ILE A 69 -8.71 -3.71 -7.80
C ILE A 69 -7.49 -3.83 -8.71
N LYS A 70 -6.90 -5.02 -8.81
CA LYS A 70 -5.70 -5.30 -9.62
C LYS A 70 -5.90 -6.53 -10.51
N GLY A 71 -5.63 -6.36 -11.80
CA GLY A 71 -5.52 -7.45 -12.78
C GLY A 71 -4.11 -8.01 -12.80
#